data_AF-A0A966Q3K1-F1
#
_entry.id   AF-A0A966Q3K1-F1
#
_cell.length_a   1.000
_cell.length_b   1.000
_cell.length_c   1.000
_cell.angle_alpha   90.00
_cell.angle_beta   90.00
_cell.angle_gamma   90.00
#
_symmetry.space_group_name_H-M   'P 1'
#
loop_
_entity.id
_entity.type
_entity.pdbx_description
1 polymer ?
#
loop_
_entity_poly.entity_id
_entity_poly.type
_entity_poly.pdbx_seq_one_letter_code
_entity_poly.pdbx_strand_id
1 'polypeptide(L)'
;MPGEIGFDLNYYAVKLTSKTYSSISSYVGKQLTGVTSGVVGICVNAVETDGTDPDTLYVKYNKTGTNNTSTTFTSGETINATEIGSSTVLASAVVNSTATGSAANIAAGVYYINGFHVSVAKDTLILDKYSNTPSYRIGLTITESYITSNDDVTLVDNAQGSSNQNAPGADRLKIDLTLTKKTLTSTDDTNFVELLRLSNGIRLNQVTRTNYAVLEDTMARRTYDESGDYSIRGFDIDVREHLLNGNNRGIFIAGGGGYQNEGLESKLAVGMSPGKAYVKGYEIETLSTTFIDVNKARDFSSENNFYTRFDVENYVNVTNVYGTPDIGLFSTDIEAFKNINLYDTATSSRGTEQSTTGVTVPQIGRAKSRGFELNNGTASSNIFASSSLTSAVYKHYLFDIEMFT
;
A
#
# COMPACT_ATOMS: atom_id res chain seq x y z
N MET A 1 -26.37 -8.91 -21.63
CA MET A 1 -25.65 -8.64 -20.37
C MET A 1 -24.24 -9.18 -20.51
N PRO A 2 -23.22 -8.49 -19.97
CA PRO A 2 -21.86 -9.00 -19.96
C PRO A 2 -21.78 -10.32 -19.21
N GLY A 3 -20.81 -11.15 -19.59
CA GLY A 3 -20.53 -12.39 -18.90
C GLY A 3 -19.87 -12.11 -17.55
N GLU A 4 -20.32 -12.78 -16.50
CA GLU A 4 -19.66 -12.67 -15.20
C GLU A 4 -18.22 -13.22 -15.29
N ILE A 5 -17.26 -12.47 -14.75
CA ILE A 5 -15.87 -12.92 -14.59
C ILE A 5 -15.64 -13.44 -13.18
N GLY A 6 -15.06 -14.62 -13.08
CA GLY A 6 -14.67 -15.27 -11.83
C GLY A 6 -13.19 -15.68 -11.85
N PHE A 7 -12.69 -16.06 -10.67
CA PHE A 7 -11.39 -16.66 -10.53
C PHE A 7 -11.41 -17.75 -9.46
N ASP A 8 -10.48 -18.68 -9.59
CA ASP A 8 -10.32 -19.83 -8.73
C ASP A 8 -8.84 -20.02 -8.40
N LEU A 9 -8.49 -19.77 -7.15
CA LEU A 9 -7.12 -19.95 -6.64
C LEU A 9 -6.85 -21.40 -6.20
N ASN A 10 -7.90 -22.24 -6.13
CA ASN A 10 -7.82 -23.64 -5.74
C ASN A 10 -8.07 -24.51 -6.97
N TYR A 11 -7.28 -24.26 -8.02
CA TYR A 11 -7.33 -24.97 -9.28
C TYR A 11 -6.30 -26.12 -9.26
N TYR A 12 -6.68 -27.23 -8.63
CA TYR A 12 -5.75 -28.32 -8.35
C TYR A 12 -5.21 -28.97 -9.62
N ALA A 13 -3.89 -28.92 -9.78
CA ALA A 13 -3.15 -29.47 -10.90
C ALA A 13 -2.55 -30.83 -10.53
N VAL A 14 -2.65 -31.78 -11.45
CA VAL A 14 -2.13 -33.14 -11.31
C VAL A 14 -1.21 -33.38 -12.51
N LYS A 15 0.09 -33.38 -12.26
CA LYS A 15 1.10 -33.69 -13.28
C LYS A 15 1.10 -35.19 -13.51
N LEU A 16 1.18 -35.61 -14.77
CA LEU A 16 1.16 -37.01 -15.15
C LEU A 16 2.55 -37.48 -15.59
N THR A 17 2.88 -38.71 -15.24
CA THR A 17 4.05 -39.43 -15.77
C THR A 17 3.70 -40.21 -17.03
N SER A 18 2.47 -40.74 -17.10
CA SER A 18 1.96 -41.48 -18.25
C SER A 18 0.44 -41.41 -18.33
N LYS A 19 -0.11 -41.66 -19.52
CA LYS A 19 -1.55 -41.64 -19.82
C LYS A 19 -1.91 -42.72 -20.84
N THR A 20 -3.12 -43.26 -20.77
CA THR A 20 -3.65 -44.20 -21.77
C THR A 20 -4.25 -43.49 -22.97
N TYR A 21 -4.98 -42.38 -22.77
CA TYR A 21 -5.49 -41.62 -23.90
C TYR A 21 -4.36 -40.89 -24.64
N SER A 22 -4.43 -40.89 -25.97
CA SER A 22 -3.49 -40.17 -26.81
C SER A 22 -3.56 -38.66 -26.59
N SER A 23 -4.77 -38.07 -26.63
CA SER A 23 -4.99 -36.68 -26.23
C SER A 23 -5.39 -36.57 -24.76
N ILE A 24 -4.78 -35.61 -24.06
CA ILE A 24 -5.10 -35.34 -22.66
C ILE A 24 -6.51 -34.76 -22.49
N SER A 25 -7.03 -34.08 -23.52
CA SER A 25 -8.36 -33.45 -23.51
C SER A 25 -9.49 -34.47 -23.31
N SER A 26 -9.27 -35.74 -23.69
CA SER A 26 -10.23 -36.84 -23.49
C SER A 26 -10.53 -37.15 -22.02
N TYR A 27 -9.67 -36.72 -21.09
CA TYR A 27 -9.94 -36.85 -19.65
C TYR A 27 -10.91 -35.76 -19.14
N VAL A 28 -11.07 -34.64 -19.85
CA VAL A 28 -11.94 -33.53 -19.41
C VAL A 28 -13.40 -34.01 -19.33
N GLY A 29 -14.05 -33.71 -18.21
CA GLY A 29 -15.41 -34.16 -17.90
C GLY A 29 -15.49 -35.58 -17.33
N LYS A 30 -14.39 -36.32 -17.24
CA LYS A 30 -14.35 -37.67 -16.65
C LYS A 30 -14.15 -37.62 -15.14
N GLN A 31 -14.66 -38.65 -14.47
CA GLN A 31 -14.40 -38.89 -13.05
C GLN A 31 -13.10 -39.69 -12.91
N LEU A 32 -12.15 -39.13 -12.17
CA LEU A 32 -10.85 -39.71 -11.85
C LEU A 32 -10.88 -40.29 -10.44
N THR A 33 -10.51 -41.56 -10.30
CA THR A 33 -10.44 -42.24 -8.99
C THR A 33 -9.03 -42.75 -8.75
N GLY A 34 -8.41 -42.35 -7.65
CA GLY A 34 -7.10 -42.84 -7.22
C GLY A 34 -7.20 -44.28 -6.74
N VAL A 35 -6.40 -45.17 -7.31
CA VAL A 35 -6.42 -46.60 -6.97
C VAL A 35 -5.90 -46.85 -5.55
N THR A 36 -4.92 -46.07 -5.11
CA THR A 36 -4.30 -46.23 -3.78
C THR A 36 -5.00 -45.34 -2.76
N SER A 37 -5.19 -44.06 -3.08
CA SER A 37 -5.77 -43.09 -2.15
C SER A 37 -7.29 -43.24 -2.00
N GLY A 38 -7.98 -43.75 -3.01
CA GLY A 38 -9.44 -43.77 -3.08
C GLY A 38 -10.08 -42.38 -3.23
N VAL A 39 -9.26 -41.34 -3.43
CA VAL A 39 -9.74 -39.97 -3.69
C VAL A 39 -10.47 -39.95 -5.02
N VAL A 40 -11.56 -39.18 -5.09
CA VAL A 40 -12.32 -38.99 -6.33
C VAL A 40 -12.34 -37.51 -6.68
N GLY A 41 -12.19 -37.21 -7.97
CA GLY A 41 -12.34 -35.87 -8.50
C GLY A 41 -12.80 -35.88 -9.96
N ILE A 42 -13.31 -34.74 -10.42
CA ILE A 42 -13.73 -34.53 -11.81
C ILE A 42 -12.66 -33.72 -12.52
N CYS A 43 -12.22 -34.17 -13.68
CA CYS A 43 -11.30 -33.39 -14.51
C CYS A 43 -12.07 -32.24 -15.18
N VAL A 44 -11.66 -31.00 -14.90
CA VAL A 44 -12.31 -29.79 -15.41
C VAL A 44 -11.58 -29.16 -16.58
N ASN A 45 -10.27 -29.39 -16.68
CA ASN A 45 -9.44 -28.89 -17.78
C ASN A 45 -8.15 -29.72 -17.88
N ALA A 46 -7.45 -29.64 -18.99
CA ALA A 46 -6.23 -30.38 -19.25
C ALA A 46 -5.28 -29.58 -20.15
N VAL A 47 -3.98 -29.67 -19.87
CA VAL A 47 -2.92 -29.01 -20.65
C VAL A 47 -1.92 -30.07 -21.10
N GLU A 48 -1.65 -30.09 -22.40
CA GLU A 48 -0.68 -31.00 -23.00
C GLU A 48 0.76 -30.63 -22.62
N THR A 49 1.62 -31.63 -22.61
CA THR A 49 3.06 -31.44 -22.44
C THR A 49 3.64 -30.52 -23.52
N ASP A 50 4.54 -29.62 -23.12
CA ASP A 50 5.34 -28.79 -24.03
C ASP A 50 6.76 -29.35 -24.25
N GLY A 51 7.02 -30.55 -23.73
CA GLY A 51 8.33 -31.22 -23.75
C GLY A 51 9.17 -30.96 -22.51
N THR A 52 8.92 -29.88 -21.77
CA THR A 52 9.58 -29.57 -20.49
C THR A 52 8.63 -29.70 -19.31
N ASP A 53 7.42 -29.17 -19.43
CA ASP A 53 6.32 -29.38 -18.50
C ASP A 53 5.54 -30.63 -18.90
N PRO A 54 5.29 -31.57 -17.97
CA PRO A 54 4.51 -32.77 -18.26
C PRO A 54 3.02 -32.46 -18.48
N ASP A 55 2.33 -33.42 -19.08
CA ASP A 55 0.87 -33.44 -19.19
C ASP A 55 0.22 -33.16 -17.83
N THR A 56 -0.67 -32.17 -17.77
CA THR A 56 -1.27 -31.70 -16.52
C THR A 56 -2.79 -31.73 -16.60
N LEU A 57 -3.44 -32.41 -15.67
CA LEU A 57 -4.88 -32.40 -15.48
C LEU A 57 -5.27 -31.43 -14.37
N TYR A 58 -6.34 -30.69 -14.56
CA TYR A 58 -6.96 -29.90 -13.50
C TYR A 58 -8.20 -30.59 -12.97
N VAL A 59 -8.26 -30.76 -11.66
CA VAL A 59 -9.23 -31.64 -11.01
C VAL A 59 -9.97 -30.89 -9.90
N LYS A 60 -11.29 -31.09 -9.85
CA LYS A 60 -12.12 -30.72 -8.70
C LYS A 60 -12.41 -31.96 -7.87
N TYR A 61 -11.78 -32.04 -6.71
CA TYR A 61 -11.99 -33.14 -5.76
C TYR A 61 -13.39 -33.07 -5.15
N ASN A 62 -14.10 -34.19 -5.20
CA ASN A 62 -15.47 -34.31 -4.69
C ASN A 62 -15.59 -35.32 -3.53
N LYS A 63 -14.58 -36.18 -3.34
CA LYS A 63 -14.56 -37.18 -2.26
C LYS A 63 -13.16 -37.32 -1.68
N THR A 64 -13.07 -37.31 -0.35
CA THR A 64 -11.85 -37.64 0.38
C THR A 64 -11.48 -39.11 0.22
N GLY A 65 -10.21 -39.41 0.41
CA GLY A 65 -9.67 -40.76 0.28
C GLY A 65 -10.25 -41.75 1.29
N THR A 66 -9.98 -43.03 1.10
CA THR A 66 -10.48 -44.13 1.95
C THR A 66 -10.03 -44.02 3.41
N ASN A 67 -8.94 -43.29 3.64
CA ASN A 67 -8.41 -42.96 4.98
C ASN A 67 -9.13 -41.79 5.67
N ASN A 68 -10.14 -41.18 5.03
CA ASN A 68 -10.88 -39.99 5.47
C ASN A 68 -10.01 -38.74 5.75
N THR A 69 -8.76 -38.72 5.30
CA THR A 69 -7.81 -37.62 5.56
C THR A 69 -7.14 -37.09 4.30
N SER A 70 -6.90 -37.93 3.30
CA SER A 70 -6.36 -37.50 2.01
C SER A 70 -7.39 -36.73 1.20
N THR A 71 -7.07 -35.50 0.85
CA THR A 71 -7.92 -34.60 0.03
C THR A 71 -7.44 -34.48 -1.42
N THR A 72 -6.24 -34.99 -1.72
CA THR A 72 -5.61 -34.93 -3.05
C THR A 72 -5.02 -36.28 -3.44
N PHE A 73 -4.75 -36.45 -4.74
CA PHE A 73 -4.06 -37.64 -5.24
C PHE A 73 -2.63 -37.73 -4.71
N THR A 74 -2.16 -38.96 -4.49
CA THR A 74 -0.83 -39.28 -4.01
C THR A 74 0.15 -39.40 -5.18
N SER A 75 1.37 -38.90 -5.01
CA SER A 75 2.44 -39.06 -6.01
C SER A 75 2.72 -40.55 -6.28
N GLY A 76 2.88 -40.91 -7.55
CA GLY A 76 3.12 -42.27 -8.02
C GLY A 76 1.88 -43.15 -8.13
N GLU A 77 0.69 -42.69 -7.71
CA GLU A 77 -0.51 -43.51 -7.81
C GLU A 77 -1.10 -43.55 -9.23
N THR A 78 -1.77 -44.65 -9.57
CA THR A 78 -2.58 -44.75 -10.78
C THR A 78 -3.96 -44.17 -10.52
N ILE A 79 -4.44 -43.31 -11.42
CA ILE A 79 -5.80 -42.80 -11.46
C ILE A 79 -6.57 -43.45 -12.60
N ASN A 80 -7.79 -43.91 -12.32
CA ASN A 80 -8.70 -44.49 -13.31
C ASN A 80 -9.74 -43.44 -13.73
N ALA A 81 -9.88 -43.23 -15.04
CA ALA A 81 -10.89 -42.38 -15.64
C ALA A 81 -12.14 -43.18 -15.99
N THR A 82 -13.29 -42.69 -15.55
CA THR A 82 -14.62 -43.29 -15.72
C THR A 82 -15.61 -42.22 -16.18
N GLU A 83 -16.70 -42.62 -16.83
CA GLU A 83 -17.85 -41.70 -16.94
C GLU A 83 -18.40 -41.39 -15.55
N ILE A 84 -18.92 -40.18 -15.37
CA ILE A 84 -19.56 -39.80 -14.10
C ILE A 84 -20.71 -40.77 -13.81
N GLY A 85 -20.65 -41.43 -12.65
CA GLY A 85 -21.65 -42.43 -12.24
C GLY A 85 -21.46 -43.84 -12.83
N SER A 86 -20.41 -44.08 -13.62
CA SER A 86 -20.05 -45.40 -14.14
C SER A 86 -18.88 -46.02 -13.37
N SER A 87 -18.83 -47.35 -13.33
CA SER A 87 -17.69 -48.10 -12.79
C SER A 87 -16.76 -48.67 -13.87
N THR A 88 -17.08 -48.46 -15.15
CA THR A 88 -16.25 -48.93 -16.27
C THR A 88 -15.06 -48.00 -16.45
N VAL A 89 -13.85 -48.54 -16.27
CA VAL A 89 -12.59 -47.82 -16.49
C VAL A 89 -12.37 -47.67 -17.99
N LEU A 90 -12.30 -46.43 -18.47
CA LEU A 90 -12.08 -46.10 -19.87
C LEU A 90 -10.61 -45.85 -20.20
N ALA A 91 -9.87 -45.30 -19.24
CA ALA A 91 -8.45 -44.99 -19.35
C ALA A 91 -7.82 -44.92 -17.96
N SER A 92 -6.48 -44.99 -17.90
CA SER A 92 -5.73 -44.74 -16.69
C SER A 92 -4.60 -43.74 -16.93
N ALA A 93 -4.10 -43.13 -15.86
CA ALA A 93 -2.92 -42.28 -15.90
C ALA A 93 -2.14 -42.43 -14.59
N VAL A 94 -0.84 -42.16 -14.60
CA VAL A 94 0.01 -42.23 -13.41
C VAL A 94 0.34 -40.83 -12.93
N VAL A 95 0.05 -40.53 -11.67
CA VAL A 95 0.31 -39.23 -11.05
C VAL A 95 1.80 -39.09 -10.77
N ASN A 96 2.40 -38.02 -11.27
CA ASN A 96 3.76 -37.62 -10.92
C ASN A 96 3.73 -36.84 -9.59
N SER A 97 3.00 -35.73 -9.57
CA SER A 97 2.90 -34.82 -8.43
C SER A 97 1.63 -33.99 -8.52
N THR A 98 1.20 -33.47 -7.39
CA THR A 98 0.04 -32.56 -7.30
C THR A 98 0.51 -31.18 -6.90
N ALA A 99 -0.15 -30.15 -7.43
CA ALA A 99 0.12 -28.75 -7.15
C ALA A 99 -1.20 -27.97 -7.10
N THR A 100 -1.16 -26.74 -6.58
CA THR A 100 -2.31 -25.84 -6.60
C THR A 100 -2.03 -24.73 -7.60
N GLY A 101 -2.77 -24.72 -8.70
CA GLY A 101 -2.74 -23.66 -9.70
C GLY A 101 -3.85 -22.66 -9.49
N SER A 102 -3.96 -21.73 -10.43
CA SER A 102 -4.99 -20.70 -10.45
C SER A 102 -5.55 -20.50 -11.85
N ALA A 103 -6.84 -20.20 -11.94
CA ALA A 103 -7.54 -19.96 -13.20
C ALA A 103 -8.53 -18.80 -13.07
N ALA A 104 -8.84 -18.16 -14.20
CA ALA A 104 -9.92 -17.20 -14.35
C ALA A 104 -10.95 -17.75 -15.32
N ASN A 105 -12.23 -17.52 -15.08
CA ASN A 105 -13.31 -18.00 -15.92
C ASN A 105 -14.22 -16.83 -16.30
N ILE A 106 -14.77 -16.88 -17.50
CA ILE A 106 -15.77 -15.94 -17.99
C ILE A 106 -17.01 -16.70 -18.42
N ALA A 107 -18.18 -16.22 -17.98
CA ALA A 107 -19.45 -16.74 -18.47
C ALA A 107 -19.76 -16.20 -19.87
N ALA A 108 -20.64 -16.88 -20.60
CA ALA A 108 -21.09 -16.37 -21.88
C ALA A 108 -21.86 -15.05 -21.69
N GLY A 109 -21.62 -14.08 -22.57
CA GLY A 109 -22.24 -12.76 -22.46
C GLY A 109 -21.99 -11.89 -23.68
N VAL A 110 -22.48 -10.65 -23.63
CA VAL A 110 -22.34 -9.67 -24.72
C VAL A 110 -21.69 -8.41 -24.19
N TYR A 111 -20.65 -7.95 -24.89
CA TYR A 111 -19.88 -6.75 -24.57
C TYR A 111 -20.09 -5.70 -25.66
N TYR A 112 -20.16 -4.43 -25.27
CA TYR A 112 -20.24 -3.32 -26.20
C TYR A 112 -18.83 -2.77 -26.46
N ILE A 113 -18.31 -2.98 -27.67
CA ILE A 113 -16.94 -2.66 -28.04
C ILE A 113 -16.94 -2.01 -29.42
N ASN A 114 -16.27 -0.86 -29.55
CA ASN A 114 -16.09 -0.14 -30.81
C ASN A 114 -17.39 0.10 -31.61
N GLY A 115 -18.51 0.31 -30.92
CA GLY A 115 -19.81 0.55 -31.55
C GLY A 115 -20.67 -0.70 -31.78
N PHE A 116 -20.13 -1.89 -31.57
CA PHE A 116 -20.79 -3.17 -31.84
C PHE A 116 -21.06 -3.96 -30.55
N HIS A 117 -22.10 -4.80 -30.60
CA HIS A 117 -22.37 -5.80 -29.58
C HIS A 117 -21.71 -7.11 -29.99
N VAL A 118 -20.70 -7.53 -29.24
CA VAL A 118 -19.91 -8.73 -29.54
C VAL A 118 -20.17 -9.78 -28.47
N SER A 119 -20.54 -10.98 -28.89
CA SER A 119 -20.79 -12.11 -28.00
C SER A 119 -19.50 -12.82 -27.64
N VAL A 120 -19.35 -13.17 -26.36
CA VAL A 120 -18.25 -13.97 -25.81
C VAL A 120 -18.83 -15.28 -25.33
N ALA A 121 -18.20 -16.39 -25.72
CA ALA A 121 -18.56 -17.71 -25.21
C ALA A 121 -17.99 -17.91 -23.79
N LYS A 122 -18.49 -18.91 -23.07
CA LYS A 122 -17.85 -19.30 -21.81
C LYS A 122 -16.41 -19.73 -22.09
N ASP A 123 -15.48 -19.26 -21.27
CA ASP A 123 -14.07 -19.61 -21.41
C ASP A 123 -13.38 -19.70 -20.04
N THR A 124 -12.26 -20.41 -19.97
CA THR A 124 -11.46 -20.58 -18.76
C THR A 124 -9.98 -20.45 -19.09
N LEU A 125 -9.36 -19.40 -18.56
CA LEU A 125 -7.96 -19.08 -18.75
C LEU A 125 -7.15 -19.52 -17.52
N ILE A 126 -6.06 -20.27 -17.75
CA ILE A 126 -5.13 -20.65 -16.68
C ILE A 126 -4.18 -19.48 -16.39
N LEU A 127 -4.15 -19.04 -15.13
CA LEU A 127 -3.29 -17.94 -14.66
C LEU A 127 -1.89 -18.47 -14.33
N ASP A 128 -1.78 -19.40 -13.39
CA ASP A 128 -0.54 -20.10 -13.11
C ASP A 128 -0.83 -21.59 -13.00
N LYS A 129 -0.03 -22.41 -13.69
CA LYS A 129 -0.24 -23.87 -13.72
C LYS A 129 -0.07 -24.50 -12.32
N TYR A 130 0.88 -23.99 -11.52
CA TYR A 130 1.32 -24.61 -10.27
C TYR A 130 1.46 -23.62 -9.10
N SER A 131 0.88 -22.42 -9.21
CA SER A 131 0.86 -21.42 -8.13
C SER A 131 -0.55 -20.88 -7.88
N ASN A 132 -0.85 -20.60 -6.61
CA ASN A 132 -2.10 -20.02 -6.14
C ASN A 132 -2.00 -18.52 -5.80
N THR A 133 -0.87 -17.87 -6.10
CA THR A 133 -0.65 -16.43 -5.87
C THR A 133 -0.51 -15.62 -7.18
N PRO A 134 -1.46 -15.71 -8.13
CA PRO A 134 -1.36 -15.04 -9.42
C PRO A 134 -1.38 -13.52 -9.28
N SER A 135 -0.63 -12.86 -10.16
CA SER A 135 -0.48 -11.41 -10.23
C SER A 135 -0.59 -10.92 -11.67
N TYR A 136 -1.83 -10.75 -12.14
CA TYR A 136 -2.14 -10.43 -13.54
C TYR A 136 -3.33 -9.48 -13.69
N ARG A 137 -3.36 -8.78 -14.83
CA ARG A 137 -4.55 -8.12 -15.37
C ARG A 137 -5.23 -9.12 -16.31
N ILE A 138 -6.48 -9.45 -16.06
CA ILE A 138 -7.27 -10.40 -16.84
C ILE A 138 -8.38 -9.64 -17.56
N GLY A 139 -8.55 -9.92 -18.84
CA GLY A 139 -9.44 -9.15 -19.68
C GLY A 139 -9.65 -9.77 -21.06
N LEU A 140 -10.35 -9.04 -21.91
CA LEU A 140 -10.63 -9.46 -23.28
C LEU A 140 -9.70 -8.74 -24.24
N THR A 141 -8.95 -9.50 -25.05
CA THR A 141 -8.23 -8.96 -26.19
C THR A 141 -9.17 -8.85 -27.37
N ILE A 142 -9.21 -7.66 -27.98
CA ILE A 142 -10.01 -7.36 -29.17
C ILE A 142 -9.18 -7.67 -30.40
N THR A 143 -9.68 -8.55 -31.26
CA THR A 143 -9.07 -8.86 -32.56
C THR A 143 -10.07 -8.55 -33.66
N GLU A 144 -9.75 -7.56 -34.49
CA GLU A 144 -10.56 -7.19 -35.65
C GLU A 144 -9.97 -7.80 -36.92
N SER A 145 -10.80 -8.46 -37.72
CA SER A 145 -10.40 -9.08 -38.99
C SER A 145 -11.53 -9.00 -40.02
N TYR A 146 -11.22 -9.24 -41.29
CA TYR A 146 -12.22 -9.38 -42.36
C TYR A 146 -12.38 -10.85 -42.72
N ILE A 147 -13.62 -11.33 -42.75
CA ILE A 147 -13.96 -12.67 -43.25
C ILE A 147 -14.52 -12.52 -44.67
N THR A 148 -13.96 -13.29 -45.60
CA THR A 148 -14.45 -13.38 -46.98
C THR A 148 -15.36 -14.61 -47.15
N SER A 149 -16.11 -14.67 -48.26
CA SER A 149 -16.93 -15.84 -48.58
C SER A 149 -16.14 -17.13 -48.84
N ASN A 150 -14.81 -17.05 -48.97
CA ASN A 150 -13.94 -18.23 -49.04
C ASN A 150 -13.65 -18.83 -47.66
N ASP A 151 -13.68 -18.00 -46.62
CA ASP A 151 -13.38 -18.39 -45.24
C ASP A 151 -14.62 -18.90 -44.51
N ASP A 152 -15.81 -18.37 -44.87
CA ASP A 152 -17.10 -18.77 -44.31
C ASP A 152 -18.13 -19.01 -45.42
N VAL A 153 -18.46 -20.29 -45.62
CA VAL A 153 -19.42 -20.75 -46.65
C VAL A 153 -20.86 -20.30 -46.35
N THR A 154 -21.17 -19.81 -45.15
CA THR A 154 -22.48 -19.24 -44.82
C THR A 154 -22.66 -17.82 -45.36
N LEU A 155 -21.58 -17.18 -45.82
CA LEU A 155 -21.61 -15.84 -46.41
C LEU A 155 -22.00 -15.85 -47.89
N VAL A 156 -22.19 -17.00 -48.52
CA VAL A 156 -22.65 -17.06 -49.93
C VAL A 156 -24.13 -16.66 -50.02
N ASP A 157 -24.47 -15.90 -51.06
CA ASP A 157 -25.87 -15.55 -51.35
C ASP A 157 -26.56 -16.72 -52.05
N ASN A 158 -27.06 -17.68 -51.28
CA ASN A 158 -27.72 -18.86 -51.83
C ASN A 158 -29.17 -18.52 -52.23
N ALA A 159 -29.37 -18.23 -53.52
CA ALA A 159 -30.69 -18.12 -54.12
C ALA A 159 -30.90 -19.21 -55.19
N GLN A 160 -31.76 -20.19 -54.89
CA GLN A 160 -32.11 -21.27 -55.82
C GLN A 160 -32.91 -20.77 -57.02
N GLY A 161 -32.42 -21.07 -58.22
CA GLY A 161 -33.10 -20.78 -59.49
C GLY A 161 -32.79 -19.41 -60.12
N SER A 162 -31.81 -18.68 -59.60
CA SER A 162 -31.36 -17.39 -60.14
C SER A 162 -29.90 -17.42 -60.59
N SER A 163 -29.49 -16.41 -61.38
CA SER A 163 -28.14 -16.29 -61.93
C SER A 163 -27.03 -16.06 -60.90
N ASN A 164 -27.38 -15.80 -59.63
CA ASN A 164 -26.47 -15.60 -58.50
C ASN A 164 -26.32 -16.82 -57.58
N GLN A 165 -26.79 -18.01 -57.99
CA GLN A 165 -26.58 -19.24 -57.24
C GLN A 165 -25.08 -19.45 -56.94
N ASN A 166 -24.72 -19.45 -55.65
CA ASN A 166 -23.33 -19.55 -55.14
C ASN A 166 -22.42 -18.35 -55.48
N ALA A 167 -22.98 -17.17 -55.73
CA ALA A 167 -22.17 -15.97 -55.86
C ALA A 167 -21.43 -15.66 -54.52
N PRO A 168 -20.14 -15.28 -54.56
CA PRO A 168 -19.43 -14.77 -53.39
C PRO A 168 -20.22 -13.63 -52.75
N GLY A 169 -20.57 -13.76 -51.47
CA GLY A 169 -21.19 -12.67 -50.73
C GLY A 169 -20.16 -11.64 -50.28
N ALA A 170 -20.67 -10.53 -49.73
CA ALA A 170 -19.82 -9.43 -49.27
C ALA A 170 -18.97 -9.83 -48.06
N ASP A 171 -17.74 -9.31 -48.03
CA ASP A 171 -16.84 -9.43 -46.89
C ASP A 171 -17.47 -8.82 -45.64
N ARG A 172 -17.27 -9.45 -44.49
CA ARG A 172 -17.78 -8.98 -43.20
C ARG A 172 -16.64 -8.64 -42.26
N LEU A 173 -16.76 -7.51 -41.55
CA LEU A 173 -15.93 -7.22 -40.38
C LEU A 173 -16.30 -8.21 -39.27
N LYS A 174 -15.27 -8.90 -38.76
CA LYS A 174 -15.36 -9.78 -37.61
C LYS A 174 -14.61 -9.16 -36.44
N ILE A 175 -15.25 -9.14 -35.28
CA ILE A 175 -14.63 -8.73 -34.03
C ILE A 175 -14.68 -9.94 -33.11
N ASP A 176 -13.51 -10.50 -32.80
CA ASP A 176 -13.36 -11.60 -31.86
C ASP A 176 -12.80 -11.08 -30.53
N LEU A 177 -13.34 -11.61 -29.44
CA LEU A 177 -12.90 -11.31 -28.08
C LEU A 177 -12.39 -12.59 -27.45
N THR A 178 -11.12 -12.57 -27.05
CA THR A 178 -10.46 -13.72 -26.42
C THR A 178 -10.07 -13.37 -24.99
N LEU A 179 -10.32 -14.28 -24.05
CA LEU A 179 -9.93 -14.08 -22.66
C LEU A 179 -8.41 -14.26 -22.55
N THR A 180 -7.70 -13.20 -22.17
CA THR A 180 -6.25 -13.20 -22.02
C THR A 180 -5.81 -12.58 -20.70
N LYS A 181 -4.54 -12.78 -20.35
CA LYS A 181 -3.89 -12.17 -19.20
C LYS A 181 -2.70 -11.33 -19.66
N LYS A 182 -2.49 -10.22 -18.99
CA LYS A 182 -1.29 -9.37 -19.11
C LYS A 182 -0.62 -9.24 -17.75
N THR A 183 0.68 -8.95 -17.76
CA THR A 183 1.41 -8.63 -16.54
C THR A 183 0.88 -7.32 -15.93
N LEU A 184 1.05 -7.15 -14.62
CA LEU A 184 0.57 -5.95 -13.93
C LEU A 184 1.27 -4.65 -14.37
N THR A 185 2.47 -4.75 -14.95
CA THR A 185 3.27 -3.61 -15.45
C THR A 185 3.03 -3.32 -16.93
N SER A 186 2.26 -4.15 -17.64
CA SER A 186 1.97 -3.92 -19.05
C SER A 186 1.12 -2.66 -19.20
N THR A 187 1.54 -1.76 -20.09
CA THR A 187 0.83 -0.53 -20.48
C THR A 187 0.14 -0.66 -21.84
N ASP A 188 0.18 -1.85 -22.45
CA ASP A 188 -0.47 -2.10 -23.72
C ASP A 188 -1.97 -2.31 -23.50
N ASP A 189 -2.73 -1.23 -23.58
CA ASP A 189 -4.18 -1.24 -23.33
C ASP A 189 -5.01 -0.97 -24.60
N THR A 190 -4.37 -0.78 -25.74
CA THR A 190 -5.03 -0.33 -26.99
C THR A 190 -6.17 -1.26 -27.43
N ASN A 191 -5.94 -2.57 -27.39
CA ASN A 191 -6.90 -3.60 -27.78
C ASN A 191 -7.22 -4.55 -26.61
N PHE A 192 -7.18 -4.06 -25.38
CA PHE A 192 -7.38 -4.89 -24.19
C PHE A 192 -8.37 -4.25 -23.22
N VAL A 193 -9.46 -4.95 -22.97
CA VAL A 193 -10.48 -4.55 -22.00
C VAL A 193 -10.24 -5.32 -20.70
N GLU A 194 -9.73 -4.64 -19.67
CA GLU A 194 -9.51 -5.24 -18.37
C GLU A 194 -10.83 -5.51 -17.64
N LEU A 195 -11.01 -6.74 -17.15
CA LEU A 195 -12.21 -7.17 -16.42
C LEU A 195 -11.91 -7.52 -14.95
N LEU A 196 -10.71 -8.02 -14.66
CA LEU A 196 -10.30 -8.46 -13.33
C LEU A 196 -8.81 -8.16 -13.11
N ARG A 197 -8.46 -7.63 -11.94
CA ARG A 197 -7.07 -7.47 -11.50
C ARG A 197 -6.81 -8.29 -10.25
N LEU A 198 -5.80 -9.14 -10.32
CA LEU A 198 -5.32 -9.94 -9.20
C LEU A 198 -3.88 -9.54 -8.84
N SER A 199 -3.58 -9.46 -7.55
CA SER A 199 -2.22 -9.28 -7.04
C SER A 199 -2.00 -10.22 -5.85
N ASN A 200 -1.01 -11.11 -5.95
CA ASN A 200 -0.72 -12.16 -4.98
C ASN A 200 -1.97 -12.99 -4.60
N GLY A 201 -2.84 -13.26 -5.57
CA GLY A 201 -4.12 -13.95 -5.35
C GLY A 201 -5.24 -13.10 -4.74
N ILE A 202 -4.99 -11.83 -4.37
CA ILE A 202 -6.01 -10.92 -3.87
C ILE A 202 -6.63 -10.15 -5.03
N ARG A 203 -7.97 -10.11 -5.08
CA ARG A 203 -8.71 -9.29 -6.06
C ARG A 203 -8.61 -7.81 -5.70
N LEU A 204 -7.98 -7.04 -6.57
CA LEU A 204 -7.86 -5.59 -6.43
C LEU A 204 -9.03 -4.86 -7.09
N ASN A 205 -9.40 -5.27 -8.31
CA ASN A 205 -10.45 -4.65 -9.10
C ASN A 205 -11.23 -5.71 -9.88
N GLN A 206 -12.54 -5.52 -10.01
CA GLN A 206 -13.40 -6.36 -10.85
C GLN A 206 -14.47 -5.49 -11.47
N VAL A 207 -14.48 -5.45 -12.80
CA VAL A 207 -15.46 -4.69 -13.58
C VAL A 207 -16.75 -5.50 -13.64
N THR A 208 -17.80 -5.01 -12.99
CA THR A 208 -19.12 -5.66 -12.94
C THR A 208 -20.13 -5.06 -13.91
N ARG A 209 -19.79 -3.94 -14.57
CA ARG A 209 -20.68 -3.22 -15.47
C ARG A 209 -19.96 -2.86 -16.76
N THR A 210 -20.66 -2.97 -17.88
CA THR A 210 -20.15 -2.51 -19.17
C THR A 210 -20.39 -1.03 -19.34
N ASN A 211 -19.34 -0.30 -19.70
CA ASN A 211 -19.42 1.11 -20.04
C ASN A 211 -20.17 1.26 -21.36
N TYR A 212 -21.44 1.63 -21.29
CA TYR A 212 -22.18 2.09 -22.47
C TYR A 212 -21.84 3.55 -22.68
N ALA A 213 -20.74 3.81 -23.40
CA ALA A 213 -20.09 5.12 -23.48
C ALA A 213 -21.07 6.31 -23.56
N VAL A 214 -22.03 6.29 -24.50
CA VAL A 214 -22.95 7.44 -24.70
C VAL A 214 -23.96 7.62 -23.56
N LEU A 215 -24.51 6.51 -23.03
CA LEU A 215 -25.48 6.57 -21.93
C LEU A 215 -24.80 6.91 -20.62
N GLU A 216 -23.63 6.32 -20.37
CA GLU A 216 -22.83 6.59 -19.19
C GLU A 216 -22.34 8.03 -19.17
N ASP A 217 -21.82 8.57 -20.27
CA ASP A 217 -21.40 9.97 -20.34
C ASP A 217 -22.57 10.93 -20.07
N THR A 218 -23.76 10.61 -20.59
CA THR A 218 -24.96 11.41 -20.35
C THR A 218 -25.39 11.34 -18.87
N MET A 219 -25.32 10.16 -18.26
CA MET A 219 -25.65 9.98 -16.84
C MET A 219 -24.59 10.58 -15.91
N ALA A 220 -23.31 10.46 -16.25
CA ALA A 220 -22.20 11.05 -15.53
C ALA A 220 -22.30 12.57 -15.55
N ARG A 221 -22.53 13.18 -16.72
CA ARG A 221 -22.77 14.62 -16.83
C ARG A 221 -23.94 15.07 -15.94
N ARG A 222 -25.09 14.38 -16.01
CA ARG A 222 -26.26 14.71 -15.18
C ARG A 222 -25.99 14.55 -13.68
N THR A 223 -25.29 13.50 -13.29
CA THR A 223 -24.93 13.23 -11.88
C THR A 223 -23.97 14.29 -11.36
N TYR A 224 -23.01 14.71 -12.18
CA TYR A 224 -22.07 15.77 -11.82
C TYR A 224 -22.76 17.15 -11.74
N ASP A 225 -23.63 17.47 -12.71
CA ASP A 225 -24.42 18.71 -12.69
C ASP A 225 -25.35 18.78 -11.46
N GLU A 226 -25.86 17.63 -10.99
CA GLU A 226 -26.77 17.54 -9.84
C GLU A 226 -26.06 17.56 -8.49
N SER A 227 -24.91 16.89 -8.35
CA SER A 227 -24.30 16.61 -7.03
C SER A 227 -22.78 16.83 -6.96
N GLY A 228 -22.10 17.17 -8.06
CA GLY A 228 -20.65 17.32 -8.10
C GLY A 228 -19.90 16.01 -7.79
N ASP A 229 -18.77 16.11 -7.08
CA ASP A 229 -17.98 14.98 -6.62
C ASP A 229 -18.40 14.57 -5.21
N TYR A 230 -18.73 13.29 -5.00
CA TYR A 230 -19.19 12.81 -3.70
C TYR A 230 -18.81 11.35 -3.45
N SER A 231 -18.70 10.96 -2.17
CA SER A 231 -18.53 9.58 -1.76
C SER A 231 -19.83 9.04 -1.16
N ILE A 232 -20.20 7.81 -1.53
CA ILE A 232 -21.31 7.07 -0.90
C ILE A 232 -20.77 6.27 0.27
N ARG A 233 -19.64 5.58 0.05
CA ARG A 233 -18.90 4.87 1.10
C ARG A 233 -17.52 5.50 1.17
N GLY A 234 -17.23 6.11 2.31
CA GLY A 234 -15.95 6.74 2.58
C GLY A 234 -14.79 5.75 2.47
N PHE A 235 -13.64 6.27 2.07
CA PHE A 235 -12.38 5.53 2.09
C PHE A 235 -11.70 5.87 3.42
N ASP A 236 -11.73 4.95 4.38
CA ASP A 236 -11.01 5.11 5.63
C ASP A 236 -9.51 5.08 5.35
N ILE A 237 -8.79 5.99 5.99
CA ILE A 237 -7.35 6.15 5.83
C ILE A 237 -6.65 5.43 6.97
N ASP A 238 -5.80 4.45 6.65
CA ASP A 238 -4.91 3.78 7.60
C ASP A 238 -3.46 4.04 7.19
N VAL A 239 -2.76 4.87 7.96
CA VAL A 239 -1.36 5.22 7.68
C VAL A 239 -0.46 4.16 8.29
N ARG A 240 0.37 3.54 7.46
CA ARG A 240 1.34 2.52 7.88
C ARG A 240 2.75 2.87 7.42
N GLU A 241 3.71 2.23 8.08
CA GLU A 241 5.09 2.22 7.62
C GLU A 241 5.18 1.55 6.24
N HIS A 242 5.99 2.11 5.33
CA HIS A 242 6.13 1.52 4.01
C HIS A 242 7.00 0.27 4.09
N LEU A 243 8.20 0.39 4.66
CA LEU A 243 9.08 -0.75 4.94
C LEU A 243 8.64 -1.48 6.21
N LEU A 244 8.39 -2.78 6.11
CA LEU A 244 8.23 -3.69 7.25
C LEU A 244 9.60 -3.99 7.86
N ASN A 245 9.82 -3.44 9.06
CA ASN A 245 11.02 -3.68 9.86
C ASN A 245 10.61 -3.93 11.32
N GLY A 246 10.69 -5.18 11.76
CA GLY A 246 10.26 -5.60 13.09
C GLY A 246 8.76 -5.34 13.31
N ASN A 247 8.42 -4.65 14.41
CA ASN A 247 7.04 -4.42 14.84
C ASN A 247 6.48 -3.06 14.40
N ASN A 248 7.06 -2.43 13.38
CA ASN A 248 6.67 -1.08 12.94
C ASN A 248 5.36 -1.02 12.11
N ARG A 249 4.59 -2.11 12.05
CA ARG A 249 3.36 -2.25 11.24
C ARG A 249 3.57 -1.97 9.74
N GLY A 250 4.77 -2.20 9.21
CA GLY A 250 5.04 -1.96 7.79
C GLY A 250 4.35 -2.96 6.85
N ILE A 251 4.19 -2.56 5.59
CA ILE A 251 3.46 -3.37 4.59
C ILE A 251 4.39 -4.11 3.63
N PHE A 252 5.51 -3.49 3.23
CA PHE A 252 6.38 -4.00 2.17
C PHE A 252 7.73 -4.44 2.71
N ILE A 253 8.26 -5.56 2.24
CA ILE A 253 9.58 -6.07 2.65
C ILE A 253 10.72 -5.43 1.85
N ALA A 254 11.90 -5.31 2.47
CA ALA A 254 13.12 -4.85 1.80
C ALA A 254 13.53 -5.82 0.66
N GLY A 255 14.00 -5.30 -0.47
CA GLY A 255 14.42 -6.09 -1.63
C GLY A 255 13.30 -6.59 -2.54
N GLY A 256 12.04 -6.50 -2.11
CA GLY A 256 10.84 -6.75 -2.93
C GLY A 256 10.61 -8.20 -3.36
N GLY A 257 9.33 -8.55 -3.54
CA GLY A 257 8.88 -9.79 -4.19
C GLY A 257 7.56 -9.54 -4.92
N GLY A 258 7.56 -9.58 -6.24
CA GLY A 258 6.39 -9.29 -7.07
C GLY A 258 5.93 -7.81 -7.04
N TYR A 259 4.64 -7.55 -7.33
CA TYR A 259 3.98 -6.22 -7.44
C TYR A 259 3.98 -5.36 -6.15
N GLN A 260 4.64 -5.81 -5.09
CA GLN A 260 4.89 -4.96 -3.95
C GLN A 260 5.99 -3.97 -4.31
N ASN A 261 5.74 -2.66 -4.10
CA ASN A 261 6.82 -1.68 -4.12
C ASN A 261 7.91 -2.16 -3.16
N GLU A 262 9.18 -2.06 -3.56
CA GLU A 262 10.30 -2.30 -2.65
C GLU A 262 10.07 -1.51 -1.35
N GLY A 263 10.18 -2.16 -0.19
CA GLY A 263 10.00 -1.50 1.08
C GLY A 263 11.03 -0.37 1.28
N LEU A 264 10.60 0.89 1.15
CA LEU A 264 11.45 2.06 1.36
C LEU A 264 11.22 2.68 2.74
N GLU A 265 12.27 2.85 3.53
CA GLU A 265 12.20 3.52 4.84
C GLU A 265 11.83 5.00 4.73
N SER A 266 12.13 5.62 3.59
CA SER A 266 11.83 7.03 3.30
C SER A 266 10.35 7.31 3.06
N LYS A 267 9.50 6.27 2.92
CA LYS A 267 8.09 6.40 2.58
C LYS A 267 7.15 5.91 3.68
N LEU A 268 5.90 6.36 3.60
CA LEU A 268 4.72 5.83 4.27
C LEU A 268 3.82 5.16 3.24
N ALA A 269 3.13 4.11 3.64
CA ALA A 269 2.09 3.45 2.86
C ALA A 269 0.74 3.87 3.43
N VAL A 270 0.06 4.79 2.74
CA VAL A 270 -1.27 5.28 3.13
C VAL A 270 -2.31 4.34 2.53
N GLY A 271 -2.89 3.47 3.36
CA GLY A 271 -3.93 2.55 2.95
C GLY A 271 -5.27 3.26 2.85
N MET A 272 -5.90 3.22 1.68
CA MET A 272 -7.30 3.62 1.47
C MET A 272 -8.17 2.38 1.49
N SER A 273 -9.14 2.30 2.40
CA SER A 273 -10.06 1.18 2.50
C SER A 273 -10.92 1.01 1.23
N PRO A 274 -11.55 -0.16 1.03
CA PRO A 274 -12.60 -0.31 0.01
C PRO A 274 -13.69 0.77 0.18
N GLY A 275 -14.04 1.44 -0.91
CA GLY A 275 -14.97 2.56 -0.90
C GLY A 275 -15.69 2.74 -2.22
N LYS A 276 -16.65 3.67 -2.26
CA LYS A 276 -17.40 4.00 -3.47
C LYS A 276 -17.62 5.51 -3.55
N ALA A 277 -17.18 6.11 -4.65
CA ALA A 277 -17.35 7.53 -4.92
C ALA A 277 -17.69 7.79 -6.39
N TYR A 278 -18.15 9.01 -6.65
CA TYR A 278 -18.37 9.55 -7.98
C TYR A 278 -17.45 10.74 -8.16
N VAL A 279 -16.62 10.69 -9.20
CA VAL A 279 -15.71 11.78 -9.58
C VAL A 279 -16.04 12.18 -11.01
N LYS A 280 -16.38 13.44 -11.23
CA LYS A 280 -16.93 13.97 -12.50
C LYS A 280 -18.13 13.17 -13.00
N GLY A 281 -18.92 12.64 -12.06
CA GLY A 281 -20.09 11.79 -12.34
C GLY A 281 -19.77 10.33 -12.72
N TYR A 282 -18.49 9.96 -12.86
CA TYR A 282 -18.09 8.57 -13.09
C TYR A 282 -17.95 7.82 -11.78
N GLU A 283 -18.51 6.62 -11.74
CA GLU A 283 -18.46 5.73 -10.58
C GLU A 283 -17.06 5.14 -10.42
N ILE A 284 -16.49 5.23 -9.22
CA ILE A 284 -15.24 4.59 -8.83
C ILE A 284 -15.51 3.76 -7.58
N GLU A 285 -15.23 2.46 -7.67
CA GLU A 285 -15.36 1.51 -6.57
C GLU A 285 -14.05 0.72 -6.41
N THR A 286 -13.56 0.65 -5.18
CA THR A 286 -12.42 -0.22 -4.82
C THR A 286 -12.93 -1.37 -3.95
N LEU A 287 -12.51 -2.59 -4.27
CA LEU A 287 -12.94 -3.80 -3.56
C LEU A 287 -11.95 -4.26 -2.49
N SER A 288 -10.71 -3.76 -2.55
CA SER A 288 -9.63 -4.06 -1.62
C SER A 288 -8.90 -2.78 -1.23
N THR A 289 -8.23 -2.80 -0.07
CA THR A 289 -7.39 -1.69 0.37
C THR A 289 -6.28 -1.44 -0.65
N THR A 290 -6.17 -0.19 -1.11
CA THR A 290 -5.09 0.26 -2.00
C THR A 290 -4.12 1.12 -1.21
N PHE A 291 -2.82 0.86 -1.34
CA PHE A 291 -1.79 1.64 -0.66
C PHE A 291 -1.23 2.71 -1.60
N ILE A 292 -1.19 3.96 -1.13
CA ILE A 292 -0.56 5.09 -1.81
C ILE A 292 0.75 5.41 -1.10
N ASP A 293 1.82 5.49 -1.89
CA ASP A 293 3.15 5.86 -1.42
C ASP A 293 3.24 7.37 -1.14
N VAL A 294 3.63 7.75 0.07
CA VAL A 294 3.86 9.14 0.47
C VAL A 294 5.26 9.30 1.06
N ASN A 295 6.00 10.33 0.65
CA ASN A 295 7.33 10.60 1.22
C ASN A 295 7.21 11.09 2.68
N LYS A 296 8.06 10.57 3.57
CA LYS A 296 8.19 11.11 4.93
C LYS A 296 8.82 12.50 4.88
N ALA A 297 8.33 13.41 5.71
CA ALA A 297 9.00 14.68 5.98
C ALA A 297 10.31 14.42 6.72
N ARG A 298 11.42 14.40 5.99
CA ARG A 298 12.78 14.23 6.54
C ARG A 298 13.65 15.47 6.36
N ASP A 299 13.09 16.52 5.78
CA ASP A 299 13.79 17.78 5.58
C ASP A 299 14.02 18.45 6.94
N PHE A 300 15.28 18.78 7.21
CA PHE A 300 15.66 19.53 8.41
C PHE A 300 16.43 20.79 7.99
N SER A 301 16.22 21.87 8.72
CA SER A 301 17.09 23.05 8.67
C SER A 301 17.87 23.11 9.97
N SER A 302 19.19 23.23 9.86
CA SER A 302 20.07 23.40 11.02
C SER A 302 20.46 24.87 11.14
N GLU A 303 20.04 25.52 12.22
CA GLU A 303 20.51 26.85 12.58
C GLU A 303 21.61 26.72 13.64
N ASN A 304 22.84 27.13 13.28
CA ASN A 304 23.96 27.14 14.23
C ASN A 304 23.93 28.44 15.04
N ASN A 305 24.13 28.36 16.36
CA ASN A 305 24.21 29.51 17.27
C ASN A 305 22.88 30.28 17.47
N PHE A 306 21.75 29.57 17.57
CA PHE A 306 20.45 30.15 17.90
C PHE A 306 20.35 30.48 19.41
N TYR A 307 20.35 31.76 19.75
CA TYR A 307 20.25 32.24 21.13
C TYR A 307 18.80 32.14 21.66
N THR A 308 18.48 31.11 22.44
CA THR A 308 17.25 31.06 23.23
C THR A 308 17.42 31.89 24.50
N ARG A 309 16.67 32.99 24.61
CA ARG A 309 16.60 33.77 25.85
C ARG A 309 15.53 33.14 26.74
N PHE A 310 15.87 32.89 28.00
CA PHE A 310 14.91 32.51 29.03
C PHE A 310 14.90 33.62 30.08
N ASP A 311 13.72 34.06 30.51
CA ASP A 311 13.60 35.08 31.54
C ASP A 311 13.87 34.47 32.93
N VAL A 312 14.76 35.12 33.70
CA VAL A 312 15.01 34.79 35.11
C VAL A 312 14.21 35.80 35.94
N GLU A 313 12.96 35.47 36.26
CA GLU A 313 11.95 36.44 36.73
C GLU A 313 12.12 36.99 38.16
N ASN A 314 13.15 36.59 38.92
CA ASN A 314 13.37 37.10 40.29
C ASN A 314 14.62 37.99 40.38
N TYR A 315 14.43 39.29 40.60
CA TYR A 315 15.50 40.25 40.86
C TYR A 315 15.15 41.21 42.01
N VAL A 316 16.18 41.80 42.62
CA VAL A 316 16.05 42.93 43.55
C VAL A 316 16.69 44.17 42.94
N ASN A 317 16.10 45.34 43.18
CA ASN A 317 16.72 46.60 42.77
C ASN A 317 17.78 47.02 43.78
N VAL A 318 19.01 47.27 43.30
CA VAL A 318 20.12 47.76 44.12
C VAL A 318 20.59 49.12 43.63
N THR A 319 20.96 49.98 44.57
CA THR A 319 21.48 51.35 44.34
C THR A 319 22.80 51.53 45.09
N ASN A 320 23.51 52.63 44.85
CA ASN A 320 24.79 52.92 45.50
C ASN A 320 25.84 51.79 45.31
N VAL A 321 25.90 51.27 44.08
CA VAL A 321 26.73 50.12 43.70
C VAL A 321 28.22 50.49 43.66
N TYR A 322 29.09 49.56 44.06
CA TYR A 322 30.55 49.68 43.97
C TYR A 322 31.13 48.48 43.23
N GLY A 323 31.54 48.69 41.98
CA GLY A 323 31.95 47.60 41.10
C GLY A 323 30.77 46.76 40.60
N THR A 324 31.07 45.72 39.83
CA THR A 324 30.08 44.75 39.35
C THR A 324 30.38 43.39 39.94
N PRO A 325 29.39 42.55 40.24
CA PRO A 325 29.64 41.20 40.70
C PRO A 325 30.24 40.33 39.59
N ASP A 326 31.05 39.37 39.99
CA ASP A 326 31.62 38.34 39.11
C ASP A 326 30.53 37.34 38.70
N ILE A 327 30.09 37.41 37.44
CA ILE A 327 28.96 36.62 36.89
C ILE A 327 29.35 35.71 35.71
N GLY A 328 30.64 35.61 35.37
CA GLY A 328 31.14 34.86 34.20
C GLY A 328 32.09 33.71 34.54
N LEU A 329 32.28 32.79 33.59
CA LEU A 329 33.15 31.59 33.71
C LEU A 329 34.46 31.72 32.91
N PHE A 330 34.82 32.93 32.45
CA PHE A 330 35.76 33.10 31.33
C PHE A 330 37.16 33.63 31.69
N SER A 331 37.56 33.71 32.97
CA SER A 331 38.95 34.00 33.33
C SER A 331 39.38 33.38 34.67
N THR A 332 40.69 33.24 34.89
CA THR A 332 41.30 32.75 36.14
C THR A 332 41.14 33.71 37.32
N ASP A 333 40.70 34.95 37.08
CA ASP A 333 40.57 36.01 38.10
C ASP A 333 39.12 36.26 38.52
N ILE A 334 38.16 35.53 37.92
CA ILE A 334 36.72 35.66 38.16
C ILE A 334 36.21 34.34 38.74
N GLU A 335 35.69 34.35 39.96
CA GLU A 335 34.97 33.20 40.51
C GLU A 335 33.48 33.34 40.19
N ALA A 336 32.94 32.38 39.44
CA ALA A 336 31.52 32.38 39.14
C ALA A 336 30.69 32.23 40.43
N PHE A 337 29.62 33.02 40.52
CA PHE A 337 28.65 32.98 41.63
C PHE A 337 29.27 33.30 43.00
N LYS A 338 30.14 34.32 43.06
CA LYS A 338 30.70 34.77 44.34
C LYS A 338 29.63 35.00 45.40
N ASN A 339 30.00 34.64 46.63
CA ASN A 339 29.17 34.82 47.81
C ASN A 339 28.91 36.31 48.05
N ILE A 340 27.65 36.65 48.26
CA ILE A 340 27.16 37.96 48.67
C ILE A 340 26.71 37.83 50.12
N ASN A 341 27.31 38.63 50.99
CA ASN A 341 26.85 38.74 52.37
C ASN A 341 25.73 39.79 52.46
N LEU A 342 24.64 39.43 53.13
CA LEU A 342 23.51 40.32 53.41
C LEU A 342 23.63 40.83 54.84
N TYR A 343 23.44 42.14 55.03
CA TYR A 343 23.56 42.80 56.34
C TYR A 343 22.31 43.60 56.66
N ASP A 344 21.96 43.71 57.95
CA ASP A 344 20.87 44.58 58.42
C ASP A 344 21.28 46.05 58.58
N THR A 345 22.60 46.30 58.62
CA THR A 345 23.20 47.59 58.90
C THR A 345 23.94 48.11 57.67
N ALA A 346 23.73 49.38 57.33
CA ALA A 346 24.37 50.02 56.18
C ALA A 346 25.90 50.13 56.34
N THR A 347 26.63 50.02 55.24
CA THR A 347 28.09 50.17 55.27
C THR A 347 28.51 51.61 55.54
N SER A 348 29.57 51.80 56.35
CA SER A 348 30.13 53.12 56.66
C SER A 348 30.87 53.75 55.47
N SER A 349 31.45 52.92 54.61
CA SER A 349 32.09 53.30 53.35
C SER A 349 31.66 52.36 52.24
N ARG A 350 31.43 52.93 51.06
CA ARG A 350 31.05 52.17 49.86
C ARG A 350 32.23 51.28 49.41
N GLY A 351 31.95 50.01 49.13
CA GLY A 351 32.98 49.02 48.77
C GLY A 351 33.72 48.38 49.95
N THR A 352 33.38 48.74 51.19
CA THR A 352 33.93 48.14 52.40
C THR A 352 32.86 47.28 53.08
N GLU A 353 33.13 45.98 53.23
CA GLU A 353 32.21 45.06 53.90
C GLU A 353 32.06 45.36 55.40
N GLN A 354 30.90 45.05 55.98
CA GLN A 354 30.72 45.08 57.43
C GLN A 354 31.45 43.89 58.07
N SER A 355 31.91 44.06 59.32
CA SER A 355 32.60 42.98 60.04
C SER A 355 31.70 41.74 60.14
N THR A 356 32.22 40.61 59.67
CA THR A 356 31.56 39.30 59.75
C THR A 356 32.02 38.49 60.99
N THR A 357 32.86 39.09 61.84
CA THR A 357 33.44 38.47 63.04
C THR A 357 33.35 39.43 64.23
N GLY A 358 33.00 38.93 65.42
CA GLY A 358 32.93 39.73 66.65
C GLY A 358 31.69 39.43 67.50
N VAL A 359 31.44 40.23 68.54
CA VAL A 359 30.31 40.06 69.47
C VAL A 359 29.00 40.60 68.89
N THR A 360 29.07 41.55 67.95
CA THR A 360 27.92 42.06 67.20
C THR A 360 28.20 41.88 65.72
N VAL A 361 27.56 40.90 65.09
CA VAL A 361 27.72 40.59 63.67
C VAL A 361 26.42 40.98 62.95
N PRO A 362 26.40 42.07 62.16
CA PRO A 362 25.20 42.54 61.45
C PRO A 362 24.84 41.68 60.23
N GLN A 363 25.54 40.57 60.00
CA GLN A 363 25.29 39.67 58.87
C GLN A 363 24.02 38.87 59.13
N ILE A 364 23.02 39.04 58.26
CA ILE A 364 21.71 38.39 58.34
C ILE A 364 21.51 37.30 57.30
N GLY A 365 22.48 37.09 56.41
CA GLY A 365 22.39 36.02 55.43
C GLY A 365 23.50 36.02 54.40
N ARG A 366 23.37 35.10 53.45
CA ARG A 366 24.23 34.90 52.30
C ARG A 366 23.41 34.59 51.05
N ALA A 367 23.92 34.98 49.90
CA ALA A 367 23.32 34.73 48.60
C ALA A 367 24.42 34.60 47.55
N LYS A 368 24.06 34.23 46.33
CA LYS A 368 24.98 34.22 45.18
C LYS A 368 24.47 35.10 44.04
N SER A 369 25.40 35.71 43.31
CA SER A 369 25.09 36.56 42.15
C SER A 369 24.92 35.74 40.88
N ARG A 370 23.73 35.76 40.25
CA ARG A 370 23.49 35.10 38.96
C ARG A 370 23.57 36.04 37.77
N GLY A 371 23.24 37.31 37.98
CA GLY A 371 23.20 38.32 36.93
C GLY A 371 23.09 39.72 37.50
N PHE A 372 23.55 40.70 36.71
CA PHE A 372 23.54 42.10 37.10
C PHE A 372 23.30 42.98 35.88
N GLU A 373 22.22 43.75 35.89
CA GLU A 373 21.75 44.52 34.74
C GLU A 373 21.40 45.94 35.17
N LEU A 374 21.67 46.95 34.33
CA LEU A 374 21.20 48.30 34.58
C LEU A 374 19.68 48.37 34.40
N ASN A 375 18.96 48.87 35.41
CA ASN A 375 17.52 49.11 35.31
C ASN A 375 17.23 50.55 34.86
N ASN A 376 17.85 51.52 35.53
CA ASN A 376 17.63 52.94 35.29
C ASN A 376 18.83 53.77 35.78
N GLY A 377 19.28 54.75 34.99
CA GLY A 377 20.38 55.64 35.38
C GLY A 377 20.98 56.38 34.18
N THR A 378 21.58 57.54 34.42
CA THR A 378 22.27 58.34 33.40
C THR A 378 23.78 58.18 33.57
N ALA A 379 24.48 57.75 32.52
CA ALA A 379 25.93 57.66 32.55
C ALA A 379 26.60 59.04 32.54
N SER A 380 27.71 59.16 33.27
CA SER A 380 28.69 60.22 33.08
C SER A 380 29.96 59.60 32.53
N SER A 381 30.45 60.05 31.37
CA SER A 381 31.64 59.49 30.71
C SER A 381 31.59 57.97 30.52
N ASN A 382 30.43 57.44 30.13
CA ASN A 382 30.15 56.00 29.97
C ASN A 382 30.27 55.16 31.26
N ILE A 383 30.30 55.81 32.43
CA ILE A 383 30.31 55.14 33.74
C ILE A 383 28.98 55.41 34.45
N PHE A 384 28.32 54.33 34.89
CA PHE A 384 27.01 54.37 35.55
C PHE A 384 27.09 54.31 37.09
N ALA A 385 28.25 53.92 37.64
CA ALA A 385 28.52 53.95 39.07
C ALA A 385 29.94 54.47 39.34
N SER A 386 30.07 55.61 40.02
CA SER A 386 31.37 56.24 40.34
C SER A 386 31.33 56.86 41.74
N SER A 387 32.43 57.47 42.20
CA SER A 387 32.44 58.22 43.48
C SER A 387 31.43 59.37 43.52
N SER A 388 31.04 59.92 42.36
CA SER A 388 30.08 61.03 42.23
C SER A 388 28.72 60.62 41.66
N LEU A 389 28.56 59.38 41.18
CA LEU A 389 27.34 58.87 40.57
C LEU A 389 26.86 57.59 41.30
N THR A 390 25.96 57.77 42.27
CA THR A 390 25.45 56.70 43.15
C THR A 390 23.96 56.41 42.99
N SER A 391 23.27 57.19 42.15
CA SER A 391 21.81 57.14 41.97
C SER A 391 21.34 56.13 40.92
N ALA A 392 22.25 55.44 40.23
CA ALA A 392 21.87 54.40 39.27
C ALA A 392 21.26 53.18 39.98
N VAL A 393 20.20 52.64 39.38
CA VAL A 393 19.46 51.47 39.85
C VAL A 393 19.80 50.28 38.97
N TYR A 394 20.21 49.19 39.58
CA TYR A 394 20.53 47.93 38.91
C TYR A 394 19.59 46.82 39.36
N LYS A 395 19.22 45.92 38.45
CA LYS A 395 18.58 44.64 38.77
C LYS A 395 19.68 43.66 39.15
N HIS A 396 19.63 43.18 40.39
CA HIS A 396 20.51 42.12 40.88
C HIS A 396 19.70 40.82 40.97
N TYR A 397 20.08 39.84 40.15
CA TYR A 397 19.48 38.52 40.15
C TYR A 397 20.23 37.65 41.16
N LEU A 398 19.61 37.40 42.31
CA LEU A 398 20.15 36.59 43.41
C LEU A 398 19.58 35.17 43.37
N PHE A 399 20.37 34.20 43.79
CA PHE A 399 19.93 32.81 44.01
C PHE A 399 20.66 32.20 45.20
N ASP A 400 20.20 31.04 45.66
CA ASP A 400 20.78 30.32 46.81
C ASP A 400 20.87 31.21 48.06
N ILE A 401 19.72 31.82 48.42
CA ILE A 401 19.61 32.76 49.53
C ILE A 401 19.39 31.98 50.82
N GLU A 402 20.34 32.12 51.75
CA GLU A 402 20.28 31.56 53.10
C GLU A 402 20.27 32.70 54.11
N MET A 403 19.19 32.81 54.88
CA MET A 403 19.08 33.81 55.95
C MET A 403 19.52 33.18 57.28
N PHE A 404 20.33 33.92 58.03
CA PHE A 404 20.74 33.54 59.37
C PHE A 404 19.69 34.00 60.38
N THR A 405 19.29 33.10 61.27
CA THR A 405 18.30 33.35 62.33
C THR A 405 18.94 33.66 63.66
#